data_AF-X1MN74-F1
#
_entry.id   AF-X1MN74-F1
#
_cell.length_a   1.000
_cell.length_b   1.000
_cell.length_c   1.000
_cell.angle_alpha   90.00
_cell.angle_beta   90.00
_cell.angle_gamma   90.00
#
_symmetry.space_group_name_H-M   'P 1'
#
loop_
_entity.id
_entity.type
_entity.pdbx_description
1 polymer ?
#
loop_
_entity_poly.entity_id
_entity_poly.type
_entity_poly.pdbx_seq_one_letter_code
_entity_poly.pdbx_strand_id
1 'polypeptide(L)'
;RPEFALQILENNNIKSEIPEDLRNLIRIALKLRKHLETNNKDLKNKRNLQLTESKIRRITKYYHSEKRLPAGWKYSPKQAKLMFE
;
A
#
# COMPACT_ATOMS: atom_id res chain seq x y z
N ARG A 1 -2.95 -22.53 12.45
CA ARG A 1 -3.32 -22.50 11.01
C ARG A 1 -4.56 -21.61 10.90
N PRO A 2 -4.48 -20.35 10.44
CA PRO A 2 -5.67 -19.53 10.22
C PRO A 2 -5.91 -19.36 8.71
N GLU A 3 -6.92 -20.06 8.20
CA GLU A 3 -7.41 -20.01 6.80
C GLU A 3 -8.56 -19.01 6.60
N PHE A 4 -8.75 -18.02 7.47
CA PHE A 4 -10.00 -17.24 7.52
C PHE A 4 -9.82 -15.73 7.27
N ALA A 5 -9.18 -15.33 6.17
CA ALA A 5 -9.16 -13.93 5.75
C ALA A 5 -9.35 -13.71 4.25
N LEU A 6 -9.67 -14.74 3.46
CA LEU A 6 -9.79 -14.60 2.00
C LEU A 6 -11.21 -14.32 1.48
N GLN A 7 -12.26 -14.38 2.31
CA GLN A 7 -13.65 -14.45 1.82
C GLN A 7 -14.53 -13.19 1.94
N ILE A 8 -14.02 -12.01 2.35
CA ILE A 8 -14.88 -10.80 2.52
C ILE A 8 -14.42 -9.59 1.68
N LEU A 9 -13.86 -9.80 0.48
CA LEU A 9 -13.28 -8.68 -0.30
C LEU A 9 -13.81 -8.53 -1.73
N GLU A 10 -14.93 -9.16 -2.08
CA GLU A 10 -15.53 -9.11 -3.44
C GLU A 10 -16.16 -7.77 -3.84
N ASN A 11 -16.24 -6.75 -2.98
CA ASN A 11 -17.16 -5.65 -3.25
C ASN A 11 -16.58 -4.36 -3.87
N ASN A 12 -15.51 -4.34 -4.67
CA ASN A 12 -15.10 -3.11 -5.39
C ASN A 12 -14.25 -3.44 -6.63
N ASN A 13 -14.82 -3.30 -7.83
CA ASN A 13 -14.29 -3.68 -9.14
C ASN A 13 -12.91 -3.07 -9.55
N ILE A 14 -12.28 -2.24 -8.72
CA ILE A 14 -10.91 -1.69 -8.92
C ILE A 14 -9.86 -2.51 -8.14
N LYS A 15 -10.29 -3.37 -7.21
CA LYS A 15 -9.45 -4.24 -6.38
C LYS A 15 -8.75 -5.37 -7.16
N SER A 16 -9.19 -5.68 -8.38
CA SER A 16 -8.76 -6.92 -9.03
C SER A 16 -7.35 -6.87 -9.61
N GLU A 17 -6.77 -5.68 -9.81
CA GLU A 17 -5.41 -5.53 -10.37
C GLU A 17 -4.31 -5.41 -9.30
N ILE A 18 -4.65 -4.94 -8.09
CA ILE A 18 -3.69 -4.70 -7.02
C ILE A 18 -3.91 -5.70 -5.88
N PRO A 19 -2.91 -6.52 -5.53
CA PRO A 19 -3.01 -7.45 -4.41
C PRO A 19 -3.38 -6.77 -3.09
N GLU A 20 -4.24 -7.41 -2.30
CA GLU A 20 -4.75 -6.85 -1.04
C GLU A 20 -3.63 -6.47 -0.04
N ASP A 21 -2.55 -7.25 0.01
CA ASP A 21 -1.40 -6.94 0.88
C ASP A 21 -0.77 -5.58 0.54
N LEU A 22 -0.59 -5.31 -0.76
CA LEU A 22 -0.05 -4.04 -1.25
C LEU A 22 -1.00 -2.88 -0.93
N ARG A 23 -2.31 -3.09 -1.15
CA ARG A 23 -3.37 -2.14 -0.82
C ARG A 23 -3.36 -1.76 0.66
N ASN A 24 -3.24 -2.75 1.55
CA ASN A 24 -3.24 -2.51 2.99
C ASN A 24 -2.01 -1.68 3.42
N LEU A 25 -0.83 -1.97 2.84
CA LEU A 25 0.38 -1.17 3.08
C LEU A 25 0.25 0.27 2.58
N ILE A 26 -0.35 0.47 1.41
CA ILE A 26 -0.61 1.81 0.86
C ILE A 26 -1.54 2.60 1.79
N ARG A 27 -2.61 1.97 2.28
CA ARG A 27 -3.55 2.60 3.23
C ARG A 27 -2.85 3.03 4.53
N ILE A 28 -1.96 2.21 5.06
CA ILE A 28 -1.14 2.55 6.24
C ILE A 28 -0.23 3.74 5.93
N ALA A 29 0.45 3.73 4.77
CA ALA A 29 1.32 4.84 4.36
C ALA A 29 0.55 6.16 4.23
N LEU A 30 -0.65 6.15 3.63
CA LEU A 30 -1.51 7.34 3.53
C LEU A 30 -1.92 7.88 4.90
N LYS A 31 -2.29 6.99 5.84
CA LYS A 31 -2.63 7.37 7.21
C LYS A 31 -1.45 8.00 7.96
N LEU A 32 -0.26 7.41 7.83
CA LEU A 32 0.98 7.96 8.39
C LEU A 32 1.33 9.31 7.78
N ARG A 33 1.14 9.47 6.47
CA ARG A 33 1.38 10.73 5.77
C ARG A 33 0.45 11.83 6.28
N LYS A 34 -0.84 11.56 6.39
CA LYS A 34 -1.84 12.49 6.97
C LYS A 34 -1.50 12.85 8.41
N HIS A 35 -1.05 11.89 9.20
CA HIS A 35 -0.63 12.15 10.59
C HIS A 35 0.60 13.06 10.68
N LEU A 36 1.58 12.86 9.79
CA LEU A 36 2.80 13.68 9.71
C LEU A 36 2.55 15.07 9.12
N GLU A 37 1.51 15.26 8.31
CA GLU A 37 1.09 16.59 7.83
C GLU A 37 0.70 17.50 9.01
N THR A 38 0.06 16.95 10.05
CA THR A 38 -0.26 17.69 11.28
C THR A 38 0.87 17.65 12.32
N ASN A 39 1.65 16.56 12.38
CA ASN A 39 2.71 16.34 13.36
C ASN A 39 4.07 16.14 12.69
N ASN A 40 4.56 17.19 12.04
CA ASN A 40 5.82 17.17 11.27
C ASN A 40 7.08 16.86 12.10
N LYS A 41 7.04 17.01 13.43
CA LYS A 41 8.14 16.68 14.35
C LYS A 41 8.17 15.22 14.81
N ASP A 42 7.20 14.39 14.41
CA ASP A 42 7.16 12.99 14.83
C ASP A 42 8.15 12.12 14.04
N LEU A 43 9.37 12.04 14.56
CA LEU A 43 10.48 11.28 13.95
C LEU A 43 10.19 9.77 13.87
N LYS A 44 9.43 9.23 14.84
CA LYS A 44 9.10 7.80 14.91
C LYS A 44 8.17 7.42 13.76
N ASN A 45 7.11 8.21 13.55
CA ASN A 45 6.17 8.00 12.46
C ASN A 45 6.78 8.31 11.09
N LYS A 46 7.72 9.26 11.01
CA LYS A 46 8.51 9.49 9.79
C LYS A 46 9.35 8.27 9.40
N ARG A 47 10.02 7.65 10.38
CA ARG A 47 10.75 6.39 10.16
C ARG A 47 9.81 5.25 9.76
N ASN A 48 8.66 5.13 10.43
CA ASN A 48 7.65 4.13 10.08
C ASN A 48 7.15 4.30 8.65
N LEU A 49 6.88 5.53 8.21
CA LEU A 49 6.48 5.83 6.83
C LEU A 49 7.54 5.33 5.84
N GLN A 50 8.82 5.65 6.06
CA GLN A 50 9.92 5.20 5.20
C GLN A 50 10.05 3.67 5.14
N LEU A 51 9.84 2.97 6.26
CA LEU A 51 9.84 1.51 6.32
C LEU A 51 8.65 0.93 5.54
N THR A 52 7.46 1.50 5.69
CA THR A 52 6.27 1.10 4.93
C THR A 52 6.47 1.30 3.44
N GLU A 53 7.00 2.45 3.01
CA GLU A 53 7.31 2.72 1.60
C GLU A 53 8.36 1.75 1.04
N SER A 54 9.38 1.41 1.84
CA SER A 54 10.39 0.41 1.45
C SER A 54 9.77 -0.97 1.29
N LYS A 55 8.84 -1.35 2.16
CA LYS A 55 8.10 -2.62 2.06
C LYS A 55 7.21 -2.66 0.81
N ILE A 56 6.49 -1.58 0.52
CA ILE A 56 5.69 -1.42 -0.70
C ILE A 56 6.56 -1.64 -1.95
N ARG A 57 7.74 -1.01 -2.02
CA ARG A 57 8.68 -1.18 -3.15
C ARG A 57 9.14 -2.62 -3.31
N ARG A 58 9.48 -3.30 -2.21
CA ARG A 58 9.91 -4.70 -2.24
C ARG A 58 8.80 -5.63 -2.77
N ILE A 59 7.58 -5.46 -2.28
CA ILE A 59 6.42 -6.26 -2.70
C ILE A 59 6.06 -5.97 -4.15
N THR A 60 6.11 -4.70 -4.56
CA THR A 60 5.92 -4.31 -5.96
C THR A 60 6.91 -5.03 -6.87
N LYS A 61 8.19 -5.05 -6.51
CA LYS A 61 9.23 -5.75 -7.27
C LYS A 61 8.95 -7.26 -7.35
N TYR A 62 8.52 -7.85 -6.25
CA TYR A 62 8.14 -9.27 -6.19
C TYR A 62 7.00 -9.59 -7.16
N TYR A 63 5.90 -8.84 -7.11
CA TYR A 63 4.75 -9.06 -7.99
C TYR A 63 5.02 -8.73 -9.47
N HIS A 64 5.90 -7.78 -9.75
CA HIS A 64 6.43 -7.55 -11.11
C HIS A 64 7.19 -8.77 -11.62
N SER A 65 8.06 -9.35 -10.78
CA SER A 65 8.81 -10.57 -11.13
C SER A 65 7.88 -11.77 -11.36
N GLU A 66 6.77 -11.84 -10.62
CA GLU A 66 5.76 -12.90 -10.75
C GLU A 66 4.75 -12.64 -11.90
N LYS A 67 4.92 -11.55 -12.67
CA LYS A 67 4.01 -11.10 -13.74
C LYS A 67 2.54 -10.92 -13.30
N ARG A 68 2.32 -10.70 -11.99
CA ARG A 68 1.00 -10.45 -11.40
C ARG A 68 0.61 -8.98 -11.39
N LEU A 69 1.56 -8.08 -11.66
CA LEU A 69 1.33 -6.64 -11.82
C LEU A 69 1.80 -6.20 -13.21
N PRO A 70 1.11 -5.23 -13.85
CA PRO A 70 1.55 -4.69 -15.12
C PRO A 70 2.90 -3.98 -14.97
N ALA A 71 3.77 -4.12 -15.96
CA ALA A 71 5.15 -3.59 -15.95
C ALA A 71 5.23 -2.05 -15.80
N GLY A 72 4.11 -1.35 -15.99
CA GLY A 72 4.00 0.11 -15.75
C GLY A 72 3.57 0.50 -14.33
N TRP A 73 3.18 -0.45 -13.48
CA TRP A 73 2.65 -0.14 -12.16
C TRP A 73 3.75 0.36 -11.24
N LYS A 74 3.63 1.62 -10.81
CA LYS A 74 4.58 2.27 -9.90
C LYS A 74 3.82 2.90 -8.74
N TYR A 75 4.28 2.59 -7.52
CA TYR A 75 3.77 3.25 -6.33
C TYR A 75 4.11 4.75 -6.36
N SER A 76 3.07 5.57 -6.42
CA SER A 76 3.16 7.03 -6.28
C SER A 76 2.21 7.48 -5.16
N PRO A 77 2.69 8.14 -4.09
CA PRO A 77 1.84 8.51 -2.97
C PRO A 77 0.70 9.48 -3.33
N LYS A 78 0.87 10.29 -4.39
CA LYS A 78 -0.20 11.13 -4.94
C LYS A 78 -1.30 10.30 -5.61
N GLN A 79 -0.92 9.31 -6.40
CA GLN A 79 -1.83 8.42 -7.12
C GLN A 79 -2.54 7.45 -6.16
N ALA A 80 -1.81 6.97 -5.14
CA ALA A 80 -2.37 6.21 -4.04
C ALA A 80 -3.45 7.00 -3.28
N LYS A 81 -3.23 8.30 -3.01
CA LYS A 81 -4.24 9.14 -2.39
C LYS A 81 -5.50 9.19 -3.25
N LEU A 82 -5.36 9.42 -4.56
CA LEU A 82 -6.49 9.47 -5.50
C LEU A 82 -7.23 8.14 -5.67
N MET A 83 -6.54 7.00 -5.55
CA MET A 83 -7.12 5.66 -5.72
C MET A 83 -7.82 5.11 -4.46
N PHE A 84 -7.54 5.66 -3.29
CA PHE A 84 -8.01 5.14 -1.99
C PHE A 84 -8.72 6.19 -1.11
N GLU A 85 -8.94 7.41 -1.64
CA GLU A 85 -9.78 8.46 -1.04
C GLU A 85 -11.20 8.40 -1.60
#